data_AF-A0ABD0ZBW7-F1
#
_entry.id   AF-A0ABD0ZBW7-F1
#
_cell.length_a   1.000
_cell.length_b   1.000
_cell.length_c   1.000
_cell.angle_alpha   90.00
_cell.angle_beta   90.00
_cell.angle_gamma   90.00
#
_symmetry.space_group_name_H-M   'P 1'
#
loop_
_entity.id
_entity.type
_entity.pdbx_description
1 polymer ?
#
loop_
_entity_poly.entity_id
_entity_poly.type
_entity_poly.pdbx_seq_one_letter_code
_entity_poly.pdbx_strand_id
1 'polypeptide(L)'
;MNSKLIPVIGDIGEDNLGIDSEIADMISEEINVIISCGGRTTFDDIYDSALRINALGPGRLLSFGKECKKLKLFLHFSTAYVTGKKEGIILETPICIGENITSEMNIESELNLASETVRKFRGSEEIKKLKELELNTMAGKTLTHSQKQWVSL
;
A
#
# COMPACT_ATOMS: atom_id res chain seq x y z
N MET A 1 -20.93 6.96 -26.62
CA MET A 1 -19.79 6.07 -26.31
C MET A 1 -19.76 5.90 -24.81
N ASN A 2 -19.89 4.69 -24.27
CA ASN A 2 -19.67 4.48 -22.83
C ASN A 2 -18.17 4.62 -22.54
N SER A 3 -17.83 5.34 -21.47
CA SER A 3 -16.44 5.41 -21.01
C SER A 3 -15.99 4.01 -20.58
N LYS A 4 -14.82 3.59 -21.06
CA LYS A 4 -14.18 2.33 -20.63
C LYS A 4 -13.48 2.47 -19.27
N LEU A 5 -13.33 3.70 -18.78
CA LEU A 5 -12.60 4.04 -17.56
C LEU A 5 -13.48 4.93 -16.68
N ILE A 6 -13.64 4.51 -15.43
CA ILE A 6 -14.36 5.27 -14.41
C ILE A 6 -13.37 5.47 -13.26
N PRO A 7 -12.81 6.68 -13.09
CA PRO A 7 -11.92 6.95 -11.97
C PRO A 7 -12.73 6.97 -10.67
N VAL A 8 -12.15 6.41 -9.61
CA VAL A 8 -12.72 6.40 -8.27
C VAL A 8 -11.68 7.02 -7.35
N ILE A 9 -12.10 8.00 -6.55
CA ILE A 9 -11.24 8.60 -5.53
C ILE A 9 -11.12 7.60 -4.39
N GLY A 10 -9.89 7.31 -3.96
CA GLY A 10 -9.60 6.40 -2.85
C GLY A 10 -8.11 6.36 -2.51
N ASP A 11 -7.81 5.80 -1.34
CA ASP A 11 -6.47 5.51 -0.84
C ASP A 11 -6.48 4.12 -0.15
N ILE A 12 -5.68 3.19 -0.67
CA ILE A 12 -5.57 1.82 -0.14
C ILE A 12 -5.02 1.76 1.30
N GLY A 13 -4.35 2.84 1.73
CA GLY A 13 -3.86 3.00 3.10
C GLY A 13 -4.96 3.32 4.10
N GLU A 14 -6.14 3.74 3.66
CA GLU A 14 -7.25 4.16 4.49
C GLU A 14 -8.32 3.07 4.62
N ASP A 15 -9.14 3.19 5.66
CA ASP A 15 -10.29 2.31 5.85
C ASP A 15 -11.31 2.50 4.72
N ASN A 16 -12.03 1.42 4.37
CA ASN A 16 -12.88 1.36 3.18
C ASN A 16 -12.18 1.79 1.88
N LEU A 17 -10.84 1.64 1.81
CA LEU A 17 -10.01 2.06 0.67
C LEU A 17 -10.09 3.57 0.40
N GLY A 18 -10.52 4.38 1.38
CA GLY A 18 -10.77 5.81 1.20
C GLY A 18 -11.87 6.12 0.18
N ILE A 19 -12.69 5.13 -0.20
CA ILE A 19 -13.79 5.28 -1.16
C ILE A 19 -15.05 5.66 -0.38
N ASP A 20 -15.84 6.57 -0.95
CA ASP A 20 -17.17 6.88 -0.46
C ASP A 20 -18.04 5.61 -0.38
N SER A 21 -18.81 5.45 0.71
CA SER A 21 -19.57 4.22 0.95
C SER A 21 -20.58 3.90 -0.14
N GLU A 22 -21.28 4.90 -0.68
CA GLU A 22 -22.27 4.67 -1.73
C GLU A 22 -21.59 4.18 -3.01
N ILE A 23 -20.42 4.73 -3.31
CA ILE A 23 -19.60 4.31 -4.46
C ILE A 23 -19.04 2.89 -4.25
N ALA A 24 -18.53 2.59 -3.05
CA ALA A 24 -18.01 1.28 -2.71
C ALA A 24 -19.08 0.19 -2.85
N ASP A 25 -20.30 0.47 -2.38
CA ASP A 25 -21.44 -0.43 -2.51
C ASP A 25 -21.75 -0.70 -3.99
N MET A 26 -21.88 0.34 -4.82
CA MET A 26 -22.11 0.19 -6.26
C MET A 26 -21.02 -0.65 -6.95
N ILE A 27 -19.76 -0.44 -6.58
CA ILE A 27 -18.63 -1.20 -7.12
C ILE A 27 -18.74 -2.68 -6.70
N SER A 28 -19.07 -2.96 -5.45
CA SER A 28 -19.15 -4.33 -4.93
C SER A 28 -20.25 -5.18 -5.61
N GLU A 29 -21.31 -4.55 -6.11
CA GLU A 29 -22.37 -5.22 -6.87
C GLU A 29 -21.95 -5.63 -8.29
N GLU A 30 -20.96 -4.97 -8.89
CA GLU A 30 -20.67 -5.08 -10.33
C GLU A 30 -19.30 -5.68 -10.66
N ILE A 31 -18.32 -5.60 -9.76
CA ILE A 31 -16.95 -6.02 -10.08
C ILE A 31 -16.80 -7.55 -10.21
N ASN A 32 -16.19 -7.97 -11.32
CA ASN A 32 -15.82 -9.36 -11.56
C ASN A 32 -14.34 -9.67 -11.31
N VAL A 33 -13.46 -8.68 -11.43
CA VAL A 33 -12.01 -8.86 -11.34
C VAL A 33 -11.41 -7.69 -10.57
N ILE A 34 -10.59 -8.00 -9.58
CA ILE A 34 -9.76 -7.03 -8.86
C ILE A 34 -8.30 -7.28 -9.21
N ILE A 35 -7.61 -6.23 -9.62
CA ILE A 35 -6.17 -6.24 -9.87
C ILE A 35 -5.51 -5.28 -8.88
N SER A 36 -4.85 -5.83 -7.88
CA SER A 36 -4.09 -5.10 -6.86
C SER A 36 -2.66 -4.89 -7.34
N CYS A 37 -2.38 -3.70 -7.87
CA CYS A 37 -1.04 -3.27 -8.31
C CYS A 37 -0.55 -1.99 -7.63
N GLY A 38 -1.40 -1.33 -6.84
CA GLY A 38 -1.02 -0.13 -6.09
C GLY A 38 -0.13 -0.47 -4.90
N GLY A 39 0.97 0.26 -4.76
CA GLY A 39 1.91 0.11 -3.66
C GLY A 39 2.94 1.23 -3.64
N ARG A 40 3.64 1.35 -2.52
CA ARG A 40 4.82 2.21 -2.37
C ARG A 40 6.08 1.46 -2.77
N THR A 41 6.87 2.04 -3.66
CA THR A 41 8.09 1.41 -4.20
C THR A 41 9.37 2.17 -3.83
N THR A 42 9.25 3.24 -3.04
CA THR A 42 10.40 3.99 -2.53
C THR A 42 11.11 3.17 -1.46
N PHE A 43 12.41 2.91 -1.64
CA PHE A 43 13.20 2.13 -0.68
C PHE A 43 13.41 2.88 0.65
N ASP A 44 13.59 4.20 0.59
CA ASP A 44 13.77 5.07 1.75
C ASP A 44 12.46 5.74 2.17
N ASP A 45 11.33 5.02 2.09
CA ASP A 45 10.04 5.56 2.49
C ASP A 45 9.89 5.69 4.02
N ILE A 46 8.93 6.52 4.43
CA ILE A 46 8.53 6.60 5.83
C ILE A 46 7.85 5.28 6.19
N TYR A 47 8.45 4.57 7.14
CA TYR A 47 8.10 3.18 7.47
C TYR A 47 6.63 2.97 7.83
N ASP A 48 6.03 3.89 8.58
CA ASP A 48 4.61 3.82 8.97
C ASP A 48 3.67 3.90 7.75
N SER A 49 4.00 4.74 6.77
CA SER A 49 3.27 4.86 5.51
C SER A 49 3.46 3.62 4.64
N ALA A 50 4.69 3.09 4.56
CA ALA A 50 4.98 1.88 3.80
C ALA A 50 4.23 0.66 4.36
N LEU A 51 4.22 0.48 5.70
CA LEU A 51 3.43 -0.56 6.37
C LEU A 51 1.93 -0.41 6.07
N ARG A 52 1.39 0.82 6.21
CA ARG A 52 -0.04 1.08 6.02
C ARG A 52 -0.52 0.77 4.60
N ILE A 53 0.31 1.02 3.59
CA ILE A 53 -0.03 0.81 2.18
C ILE A 53 0.34 -0.61 1.72
N ASN A 54 1.59 -1.06 1.91
CA ASN A 54 2.08 -2.30 1.33
C ASN A 54 1.74 -3.54 2.14
N ALA A 55 1.70 -3.45 3.48
CA ALA A 55 1.39 -4.60 4.33
C ALA A 55 -0.11 -4.70 4.61
N LEU A 56 -0.76 -3.59 4.96
CA LEU A 56 -2.19 -3.58 5.28
C LEU A 56 -3.10 -3.36 4.07
N GLY A 57 -2.67 -2.56 3.09
CA GLY A 57 -3.50 -2.21 1.93
C GLY A 57 -4.01 -3.40 1.12
N PRO A 58 -3.16 -4.38 0.74
CA PRO A 58 -3.63 -5.60 0.09
C PRO A 58 -4.68 -6.35 0.92
N GLY A 59 -4.52 -6.38 2.25
CA GLY A 59 -5.49 -6.96 3.18
C GLY A 59 -6.84 -6.24 3.14
N ARG A 60 -6.85 -4.90 3.19
CA ARG A 60 -8.08 -4.09 3.07
C ARG A 60 -8.78 -4.33 1.74
N LEU A 61 -8.03 -4.34 0.64
CA LEU A 61 -8.58 -4.55 -0.70
C LEU A 61 -9.11 -5.99 -0.88
N LEU A 62 -8.46 -6.97 -0.28
CA LEU A 62 -8.96 -8.35 -0.24
C LEU A 62 -10.25 -8.44 0.57
N SER A 63 -10.34 -7.75 1.71
CA SER A 63 -11.58 -7.67 2.50
C SER A 63 -12.72 -7.06 1.69
N PHE A 64 -12.49 -5.94 1.00
CA PHE A 64 -13.47 -5.37 0.07
C PHE A 64 -13.87 -6.37 -1.04
N GLY A 65 -12.89 -7.11 -1.59
CA GLY A 65 -13.15 -8.15 -2.56
C GLY A 65 -14.08 -9.27 -2.06
N LYS A 66 -14.05 -9.59 -0.76
CA LYS A 66 -14.97 -10.59 -0.17
C LYS A 66 -16.43 -10.11 -0.16
N GLU A 67 -16.66 -8.81 -0.10
CA GLU A 67 -17.99 -8.21 -0.17
C GLU A 67 -18.51 -8.10 -1.62
N CYS A 68 -17.64 -8.26 -2.62
CA CYS A 68 -18.01 -8.16 -4.03
C CYS A 68 -18.79 -9.39 -4.51
N LYS A 69 -20.08 -9.23 -4.84
CA LYS A 69 -21.00 -10.34 -5.13
C LYS A 69 -20.69 -11.13 -6.40
N LYS A 70 -20.02 -10.49 -7.36
CA LYS A 70 -19.72 -11.07 -8.68
C LYS A 70 -18.24 -11.36 -8.89
N LEU A 71 -17.42 -11.28 -7.85
CA LEU A 71 -15.97 -11.45 -7.96
C LEU A 71 -15.61 -12.87 -8.41
N LYS A 72 -14.78 -12.96 -9.45
CA LYS A 72 -14.30 -14.22 -10.04
C LYS A 72 -12.78 -14.37 -9.91
N LEU A 73 -12.05 -13.26 -9.84
CA LEU A 73 -10.59 -13.25 -9.77
C LEU A 73 -10.09 -12.07 -8.94
N PHE A 74 -9.22 -12.37 -7.99
CA PHE A 74 -8.40 -11.39 -7.31
C PHE A 74 -6.93 -11.67 -7.65
N LEU A 75 -6.28 -10.71 -8.33
CA LEU A 75 -4.89 -10.80 -8.71
C LEU A 75 -4.08 -9.75 -7.92
N HIS A 76 -3.04 -10.17 -7.22
CA HIS A 76 -2.15 -9.28 -6.48
C HIS A 76 -0.74 -9.34 -7.03
N PHE A 77 -0.19 -8.17 -7.35
CA PHE A 77 1.20 -8.01 -7.73
C PHE A 77 2.05 -7.78 -6.48
N SER A 78 2.89 -8.77 -6.18
CA SER A 78 3.92 -8.64 -5.14
C SER A 78 5.27 -8.31 -5.77
N THR A 79 6.35 -8.46 -5.02
CA THR A 79 7.72 -8.20 -5.48
C THR A 79 8.63 -9.39 -5.18
N ALA A 80 9.71 -9.57 -5.94
CA ALA A 80 10.72 -10.57 -5.63
C ALA A 80 11.43 -10.33 -4.28
N TYR A 81 11.34 -9.13 -3.70
CA TYR A 81 11.94 -8.79 -2.41
C TYR A 81 11.28 -9.51 -1.21
N VAL A 82 10.11 -10.14 -1.40
CA VAL A 82 9.46 -10.93 -0.34
C VAL A 82 10.26 -12.17 0.06
N THR A 83 11.29 -12.55 -0.70
CA THR A 83 12.20 -13.67 -0.37
C THR A 83 13.15 -13.36 0.78
N GLY A 84 13.14 -12.13 1.29
CA GLY A 84 13.95 -11.71 2.43
C GLY A 84 15.45 -11.73 2.10
N LYS A 85 16.25 -12.37 2.96
CA LYS A 85 17.71 -12.45 2.83
C LYS A 85 18.19 -13.71 2.08
N LYS A 86 17.30 -14.43 1.40
CA LYS A 86 17.68 -15.62 0.62
C LYS A 86 18.56 -15.18 -0.56
N GLU A 87 19.66 -15.89 -0.76
CA GLU A 87 20.62 -15.64 -1.83
C GLU A 87 20.68 -16.83 -2.81
N GLY A 88 21.13 -16.57 -4.04
CA GLY A 88 21.27 -17.60 -5.09
C GLY A 88 20.01 -17.80 -5.94
N ILE A 89 19.88 -18.98 -6.56
CA ILE A 89 18.71 -19.33 -7.38
C ILE A 89 17.55 -19.66 -6.44
N ILE A 90 16.51 -18.83 -6.47
CA ILE A 90 15.30 -19.01 -5.68
C ILE A 90 14.21 -19.55 -6.59
N LEU A 91 13.74 -20.76 -6.33
CA LEU A 91 12.64 -21.37 -7.08
C LEU A 91 11.30 -20.88 -6.54
N GLU A 92 10.37 -20.60 -7.45
CA GLU A 92 8.98 -20.33 -7.05
C GLU A 92 8.32 -21.63 -6.57
N THR A 93 7.96 -21.65 -5.29
CA THR A 93 7.13 -22.71 -4.70
C THR A 93 5.81 -22.10 -4.25
N PRO A 94 4.67 -22.77 -4.50
CA PRO A 94 3.40 -22.33 -3.94
C PRO A 94 3.50 -22.14 -2.42
N ILE A 95 3.05 -21.00 -1.92
CA ILE A 95 2.97 -20.74 -0.47
C ILE A 95 1.68 -21.38 0.03
N CYS A 96 1.75 -22.24 1.04
CA CYS A 96 0.54 -22.82 1.62
C CYS A 96 -0.15 -21.81 2.54
N ILE A 97 -1.47 -21.93 2.68
CA ILE A 97 -2.23 -21.08 3.61
C ILE A 97 -1.68 -21.26 5.03
N GLY A 98 -1.34 -20.15 5.67
CA GLY A 98 -0.78 -20.13 7.03
C GLY A 98 0.74 -20.19 7.07
N GLU A 99 1.42 -20.40 5.95
CA GLU A 99 2.88 -20.29 5.87
C GLU A 99 3.30 -18.83 5.66
N ASN A 100 4.39 -18.43 6.32
CA ASN A 100 5.08 -17.20 6.00
C ASN A 100 6.46 -17.52 5.42
N ILE A 101 6.96 -16.66 4.54
CA ILE A 101 8.32 -16.81 3.99
C ILE A 101 9.38 -16.47 5.05
N THR A 102 9.01 -15.61 6.01
CA THR A 102 9.87 -15.10 7.07
C THR A 102 9.22 -15.26 8.44
N SER A 103 9.72 -16.16 9.28
CA SER A 103 9.14 -16.49 10.59
C SER A 103 9.17 -15.35 11.63
N GLU A 104 9.81 -14.23 11.32
CA GLU A 104 10.17 -13.20 12.30
C GLU A 104 9.25 -11.97 12.30
N MET A 105 8.46 -11.74 11.25
CA MET A 105 7.72 -10.46 11.10
C MET A 105 6.26 -10.61 11.50
N ASN A 106 5.85 -9.88 12.54
CA ASN A 106 4.45 -9.75 12.94
C ASN A 106 3.95 -8.33 12.62
N ILE A 107 2.99 -8.23 11.71
CA ILE A 107 2.49 -6.96 11.19
C ILE A 107 1.88 -6.10 12.31
N GLU A 108 1.18 -6.72 13.26
CA GLU A 108 0.54 -6.01 14.38
C GLU A 108 1.58 -5.38 15.32
N SER A 109 2.65 -6.11 15.66
CA SER A 109 3.74 -5.56 16.47
C SER A 109 4.46 -4.42 15.76
N GLU A 110 4.71 -4.56 14.46
CA GLU A 110 5.35 -3.51 13.64
C GLU A 110 4.50 -2.24 13.58
N LEU A 111 3.18 -2.38 13.45
CA LEU A 111 2.23 -1.26 13.47
C LEU A 111 2.19 -0.57 14.83
N ASN A 112 2.20 -1.33 15.93
CA ASN A 112 2.24 -0.78 17.27
C ASN A 112 3.55 0.01 17.50
N LEU A 113 4.68 -0.56 17.11
CA LEU A 113 5.99 0.11 17.18
C LEU A 113 6.01 1.39 16.35
N ALA A 114 5.52 1.35 15.11
CA ALA A 114 5.43 2.53 14.24
C ALA A 114 4.54 3.62 14.87
N SER A 115 3.37 3.24 15.39
CA SER A 115 2.42 4.16 16.02
C SER A 115 2.97 4.81 17.29
N GLU A 116 3.62 4.03 18.15
CA GLU A 116 4.27 4.55 19.36
C GLU A 116 5.40 5.52 19.02
N THR A 117 6.19 5.18 18.01
CA THR A 117 7.30 5.99 17.52
C THR A 117 6.79 7.33 17.01
N VAL A 118 5.76 7.33 16.16
CA VAL A 118 5.08 8.55 15.69
C VAL A 118 4.53 9.37 16.86
N ARG A 119 3.94 8.74 17.89
CA ARG A 119 3.41 9.45 19.07
C ARG A 119 4.51 10.12 19.89
N LYS A 120 5.60 9.40 20.18
CA LYS A 120 6.77 9.94 20.91
C LYS A 120 7.36 11.14 20.18
N PHE A 121 7.49 11.04 18.86
CA PHE A 121 8.09 12.09 18.03
C PHE A 121 7.17 13.29 17.78
N ARG A 122 5.85 13.12 17.70
CA ARG A 122 4.89 14.25 17.67
C ARG A 122 4.94 15.10 18.95
N GLY A 123 5.37 14.53 20.07
CA GLY A 123 5.61 15.24 21.33
C GLY A 123 6.96 15.95 21.43
N SER A 124 7.87 15.76 20.46
CA SER A 124 9.19 16.40 20.46
C SER A 124 9.16 17.73 19.72
N GLU A 125 9.57 18.81 20.39
CA GLU A 125 9.66 20.17 19.81
C GLU A 125 10.69 20.27 18.67
N GLU A 126 11.71 19.39 18.67
CA GLU A 126 12.76 19.35 17.65
C GLU A 126 12.24 18.91 16.28
N ILE A 127 11.25 18.00 16.23
CA ILE A 127 10.68 17.53 14.96
C ILE A 127 9.66 18.52 14.38
N LYS A 128 8.97 19.30 15.22
CA LYS A 128 8.15 20.42 14.73
C LYS A 128 9.01 21.43 13.96
N LYS A 129 10.18 21.77 14.51
CA LYS A 129 11.16 22.64 13.85
C LYS A 129 11.70 22.03 12.55
N LEU A 130 12.03 20.74 12.54
CA LEU A 130 12.47 20.03 11.33
C LEU A 130 11.39 19.99 10.23
N LYS A 131 10.12 19.74 10.59
CA LYS A 131 9.00 19.80 9.63
C LYS A 131 8.76 21.21 9.10
N GLU A 132 8.84 22.24 9.93
CA GLU A 132 8.78 23.64 9.47
C GLU A 132 9.93 23.96 8.51
N LEU A 133 11.14 23.47 8.80
CA LEU A 133 12.30 23.61 7.90
C LEU A 133 12.09 22.88 6.57
N GLU A 134 11.59 21.65 6.58
CA GLU A 134 11.30 20.87 5.37
C GLU A 134 10.17 21.50 4.53
N LEU A 135 9.07 21.93 5.17
CA LEU A 135 7.96 22.64 4.52
C LEU A 135 8.42 23.97 3.90
N ASN A 136 9.25 24.75 4.60
CA ASN A 136 9.83 25.99 4.07
C ASN A 136 10.80 25.73 2.92
N THR A 137 11.52 24.60 2.96
CA THR A 137 12.44 24.19 1.88
C THR A 137 11.68 23.69 0.64
N MET A 138 10.56 23.00 0.84
CA MET A 138 9.67 22.55 -0.25
C MET A 138 8.85 23.69 -0.86
N ALA A 139 8.44 24.70 -0.07
CA ALA A 139 7.79 25.91 -0.58
C ALA A 139 8.70 26.71 -1.53
N GLY A 140 10.04 26.58 -1.41
CA GLY A 140 11.03 27.19 -2.30
C GLY A 140 11.39 26.38 -3.55
N LYS A 141 10.90 25.14 -3.71
CA LYS A 141 11.18 24.28 -4.87
C LYS A 141 9.90 23.93 -5.63
N THR A 142 9.49 24.82 -6.52
CA THR A 142 8.49 24.52 -7.55
C THR A 142 9.12 23.70 -8.68
N LEU A 143 8.60 22.47 -8.89
CA LEU A 143 8.69 21.59 -10.09
C LEU A 143 10.08 21.16 -10.63
N THR A 144 10.36 19.85 -10.63
CA THR A 144 10.89 19.10 -11.81
C THR A 144 10.92 17.57 -11.60
N HIS A 145 10.22 16.85 -12.49
CA HIS A 145 10.61 15.63 -13.23
C HIS A 145 11.37 14.45 -12.55
N SER A 146 10.67 13.33 -12.34
CA SER A 146 11.08 11.93 -12.63
C SER A 146 9.92 10.98 -12.22
N GLN A 147 9.57 9.88 -12.87
CA GLN A 147 10.11 9.17 -14.03
C GLN A 147 8.99 8.28 -14.60
N LYS A 148 8.76 8.44 -15.91
CA LYS A 148 8.21 7.39 -16.76
C LYS A 148 9.19 6.21 -16.77
N GLN A 149 8.73 5.02 -16.43
CA GLN A 149 9.18 3.72 -16.99
C GLN A 149 8.57 2.63 -16.13
N TRP A 150 7.51 1.96 -16.59
CA TRP A 150 7.18 0.54 -16.32
C TRP A 150 6.02 0.15 -17.26
N VAL A 151 6.24 0.30 -18.57
CA VAL A 151 5.47 -0.38 -19.63
C VAL A 151 6.48 -0.78 -20.71
N SER A 152 7.36 -1.72 -20.39
CA SER A 152 8.01 -2.56 -21.39
C SER A 152 8.45 -3.88 -20.74
N LEU A 153 7.47 -4.73 -20.48
CA LEU A 153 7.56 -6.17 -20.71
C LEU A 153 6.25 -6.60 -21.35
#